data_AF-A0AA87Z6Y4-F1
#
_entry.id   AF-A0AA87Z6Y4-F1
#
_cell.length_a   1.000
_cell.length_b   1.000
_cell.length_c   1.000
_cell.angle_alpha   90.00
_cell.angle_beta   90.00
_cell.angle_gamma   90.00
#
_symmetry.space_group_name_H-M   'P 1'
#
loop_
_entity.id
_entity.type
_entity.pdbx_description
1 polymer ?
#
loop_
_entity_poly.entity_id
_entity_poly.type
_entity_poly.pdbx_seq_one_letter_code
_entity_poly.pdbx_strand_id
1 'polypeptide(L)'
;MASFTPFTILLLTWLLMALPLCFSESRLFRFQDDIRPLIPLDEFGFTSPGGLELVLSHFSFSFSPPIHPHPDLSQVGFFLWPRQSLTHLIRQFDNRQIECPLRTDIVKKSALTFHDFVGRSSNSFTMFRSIDVDEHYTLLFANCVEGMKISMEVESSMFDLISPGVFSPGNYLSAGEKPLPIVYLLFCSAYFALTLLWTLRFLIGYKK
;
A
#
# COMPACT_ATOMS: atom_id res chain seq x y z
N MET A 1 -1.70 6.23 51.03
CA MET A 1 -1.03 5.63 49.85
C MET A 1 -1.90 4.49 49.37
N ALA A 2 -2.53 4.60 48.19
CA ALA A 2 -3.42 3.58 47.68
C ALA A 2 -2.59 2.35 47.26
N SER A 3 -2.73 1.24 47.97
CA SER A 3 -2.12 -0.05 47.62
C SER A 3 -2.95 -0.67 46.50
N PHE A 4 -2.55 -0.47 45.24
CA PHE A 4 -3.17 -1.16 44.12
C PHE A 4 -2.87 -2.66 44.21
N THR A 5 -3.92 -3.48 44.22
CA THR A 5 -3.76 -4.93 44.13
C THR A 5 -3.14 -5.31 42.77
N PRO A 6 -2.33 -6.37 42.68
CA PRO A 6 -1.73 -6.81 41.41
C PRO A 6 -2.80 -7.06 40.33
N PHE A 7 -4.00 -7.47 40.74
CA PHE A 7 -5.17 -7.62 39.85
C PHE A 7 -5.62 -6.30 39.22
N THR A 8 -5.73 -5.23 40.01
CA THR A 8 -6.13 -3.90 39.51
C THR A 8 -5.10 -3.30 38.56
N ILE A 9 -3.80 -3.56 38.78
CA ILE A 9 -2.74 -3.11 37.87
C ILE A 9 -2.85 -3.85 36.54
N LEU A 10 -3.02 -5.18 36.58
CA LEU A 10 -3.12 -6.02 35.39
C LEU A 10 -4.35 -5.63 34.53
N LEU A 11 -5.51 -5.41 35.18
CA LEU A 11 -6.73 -4.96 34.51
C LEU A 11 -6.54 -3.58 33.85
N LEU A 12 -5.92 -2.63 34.56
CA LEU A 12 -5.67 -1.30 34.02
C LEU A 12 -4.70 -1.35 32.84
N THR A 13 -3.66 -2.18 32.89
CA THR A 13 -2.72 -2.36 31.77
C THR A 13 -3.41 -2.96 30.53
N TRP A 14 -4.33 -3.90 30.71
CA TRP A 14 -5.11 -4.45 29.59
C TRP A 14 -6.04 -3.41 28.97
N LEU A 15 -6.74 -2.64 29.81
CA LEU A 15 -7.61 -1.56 29.34
C LEU A 15 -6.82 -0.49 28.57
N LEU A 16 -5.61 -0.18 29.01
CA LEU A 16 -4.74 0.79 28.35
C LEU A 16 -4.22 0.26 27.00
N MET A 17 -3.95 -1.04 26.88
CA MET A 17 -3.54 -1.69 25.63
C MET A 17 -4.72 -1.91 24.65
N ALA A 18 -5.96 -1.90 25.15
CA ALA A 18 -7.17 -2.04 24.33
C ALA A 18 -7.59 -0.74 23.63
N LEU A 19 -6.97 0.41 23.96
CA LEU A 19 -7.18 1.66 23.24
C LEU A 19 -6.57 1.54 21.83
N PRO A 20 -7.35 1.65 20.75
CA PRO A 20 -6.81 1.55 19.41
C PRO A 20 -6.00 2.81 19.09
N LEU A 21 -4.69 2.65 18.96
CA LEU A 21 -3.85 3.62 18.26
C LEU A 21 -3.96 3.32 16.76
N CYS A 22 -4.92 3.95 16.08
CA CYS A 22 -5.07 3.78 14.65
C CYS A 22 -4.05 4.66 13.92
N PHE A 23 -3.05 4.03 13.29
CA PHE A 23 -2.21 4.66 12.29
C PHE A 23 -2.61 4.09 10.92
N SER A 24 -2.82 4.97 9.94
CA SER A 24 -2.85 4.55 8.54
C SER A 24 -1.41 4.46 8.04
N GLU A 25 -1.08 3.40 7.31
CA GLU A 25 0.24 3.23 6.72
C GLU A 25 0.22 3.76 5.28
N SER A 26 0.88 4.89 5.03
CA SER A 26 1.21 5.32 3.67
C SER A 26 2.61 4.81 3.29
N ARG A 27 2.77 4.37 2.05
CA ARG A 27 4.04 3.81 1.57
C ARG A 27 4.81 4.87 0.78
N LEU A 28 6.06 5.10 1.13
CA LEU A 28 6.94 6.05 0.44
C LEU A 28 8.02 5.33 -0.37
N PHE A 29 8.03 5.57 -1.67
CA PHE A 29 9.02 5.02 -2.61
C PHE A 29 9.89 6.14 -3.15
N ARG A 30 11.22 5.92 -3.15
CA ARG A 30 12.19 6.88 -3.69
C ARG A 30 12.97 6.25 -4.83
N PHE A 31 12.96 6.92 -5.97
CA PHE A 31 13.70 6.56 -7.17
C PHE A 31 14.79 7.60 -7.37
N GLN A 32 16.01 7.14 -7.63
CA GLN A 32 17.14 7.99 -7.96
C GLN A 32 17.86 7.39 -9.16
N ASP A 33 17.84 8.11 -10.27
CA ASP A 33 18.44 7.74 -11.55
C ASP A 33 18.12 6.30 -11.97
N ASP A 34 16.88 5.88 -11.71
CA ASP A 34 16.44 4.50 -11.92
C ASP A 34 16.15 4.27 -13.40
N ILE A 35 16.70 3.19 -13.95
CA ILE A 35 16.57 2.79 -15.37
C ILE A 35 15.70 1.55 -15.54
N ARG A 36 15.20 0.96 -14.45
CA ARG A 36 14.47 -0.31 -14.52
C ARG A 36 13.15 -0.09 -15.26
N PRO A 37 12.84 -0.95 -16.25
CA PRO A 37 11.66 -0.76 -17.08
C PRO A 37 10.36 -1.16 -16.37
N LEU A 38 10.44 -1.98 -15.33
CA LEU A 38 9.30 -2.45 -14.54
C LEU A 38 9.72 -2.64 -13.09
N ILE A 39 8.96 -2.06 -12.15
CA ILE A 39 9.22 -2.16 -10.71
C ILE A 39 7.88 -2.43 -9.98
N PRO A 40 7.72 -3.57 -9.29
CA PRO A 40 6.60 -3.76 -8.38
C PRO A 40 6.83 -2.94 -7.11
N LEU A 41 5.82 -2.17 -6.70
CA LEU A 41 5.91 -1.24 -5.56
C LEU A 41 5.21 -1.79 -4.33
N ASP A 42 3.94 -2.16 -4.46
CA ASP A 42 3.12 -2.54 -3.32
C ASP A 42 2.00 -3.50 -3.73
N GLU A 43 1.43 -4.22 -2.77
CA GLU A 43 0.32 -5.16 -2.97
C GLU A 43 -0.87 -4.78 -2.10
N PHE A 44 -2.07 -4.77 -2.68
CA PHE A 44 -3.30 -4.49 -1.95
C PHE A 44 -4.48 -5.29 -2.50
N GLY A 45 -5.20 -5.95 -1.59
CA GLY A 45 -6.52 -6.54 -1.85
C GLY A 45 -7.64 -5.52 -1.63
N PHE A 46 -8.26 -5.07 -2.73
CA PHE A 46 -9.39 -4.15 -2.71
C PHE A 46 -10.70 -4.89 -2.47
N THR A 47 -11.63 -4.21 -1.80
CA THR A 47 -13.06 -4.52 -1.85
C THR A 47 -13.79 -3.38 -2.54
N SER A 48 -14.71 -3.71 -3.43
CA SER A 48 -15.41 -2.79 -4.30
C SER A 48 -16.40 -1.97 -3.50
N PRO A 49 -16.32 -0.63 -3.56
CA PRO A 49 -15.40 0.17 -4.38
C PRO A 49 -14.07 0.44 -3.66
N GLY A 50 -12.95 0.32 -4.37
CA GLY A 50 -11.59 0.63 -3.92
C GLY A 50 -11.07 1.96 -4.46
N GLY A 51 -10.02 2.49 -3.83
CA GLY A 51 -9.36 3.75 -4.18
C GLY A 51 -7.85 3.64 -4.09
N LEU A 52 -7.17 4.13 -5.14
CA LEU A 52 -5.72 4.31 -5.19
C LEU A 52 -5.43 5.80 -5.28
N GLU A 53 -4.65 6.30 -4.34
CA GLU A 53 -4.10 7.65 -4.34
C GLU A 53 -2.57 7.59 -4.43
N LEU A 54 -2.01 8.29 -5.41
CA LEU A 54 -0.58 8.45 -5.60
C LEU A 54 -0.21 9.92 -5.50
N VAL A 55 0.73 10.26 -4.62
CA VAL A 55 1.32 11.60 -4.54
C VAL A 55 2.75 11.51 -5.04
N LEU A 56 3.02 12.18 -6.15
CA LEU A 56 4.36 12.28 -6.73
C LEU A 56 4.98 13.61 -6.35
N SER A 57 6.25 13.58 -5.93
CA SER A 57 7.06 14.76 -5.65
C SER A 57 8.45 14.61 -6.29
N HIS A 58 9.13 15.75 -6.49
CA HIS A 58 10.52 15.78 -6.95
C HIS A 58 10.79 15.03 -8.27
N PHE A 59 9.81 15.01 -9.19
CA PHE A 59 9.95 14.32 -10.46
C PHE A 59 10.97 15.01 -11.38
N SER A 60 11.95 14.23 -11.84
CA SER A 60 12.93 14.63 -12.84
C SER A 60 13.36 13.42 -13.67
N PHE A 61 13.74 13.67 -14.92
CA PHE A 61 14.19 12.61 -15.82
C PHE A 61 15.39 13.06 -16.64
N SER A 62 16.24 12.12 -17.01
CA SER A 62 17.40 12.35 -17.87
C SER A 62 17.60 11.23 -18.90
N PHE A 63 18.29 11.53 -20.00
CA PHE A 63 18.63 10.59 -21.06
C PHE A 63 20.15 10.45 -21.19
N SER A 64 20.61 9.23 -21.49
CA SER A 64 22.00 9.01 -21.89
C SER A 64 22.11 7.83 -22.85
N PRO A 65 22.49 8.05 -24.14
CA PRO A 65 22.62 9.32 -24.87
C PRO A 65 21.25 9.95 -25.25
N PRO A 66 21.18 11.26 -25.61
CA PRO A 66 19.92 11.92 -25.97
C PRO A 66 19.45 11.48 -27.35
N ILE A 67 18.70 10.37 -27.43
CA ILE A 67 18.16 9.83 -28.69
C ILE A 67 16.89 10.59 -29.11
N HIS A 68 16.09 11.07 -28.15
CA HIS A 68 14.85 11.79 -28.41
C HIS A 68 14.78 13.11 -27.63
N PRO A 69 14.65 14.27 -28.30
CA PRO A 69 14.56 15.57 -27.64
C PRO A 69 13.23 15.77 -26.86
N HIS A 70 12.21 14.96 -27.15
CA HIS A 70 10.92 14.94 -26.44
C HIS A 70 10.48 13.49 -26.27
N PRO A 71 10.69 12.87 -25.09
CA PRO A 71 10.21 11.52 -24.84
C PRO A 71 8.68 11.49 -24.71
N ASP A 72 8.07 10.39 -25.12
CA ASP A 72 6.65 10.15 -24.95
C ASP A 72 6.35 9.74 -23.50
N LEU A 73 6.02 10.72 -22.64
CA LEU A 73 5.69 10.51 -21.23
C LEU A 73 4.39 9.72 -21.02
N SER A 74 3.62 9.40 -22.07
CA SER A 74 2.48 8.47 -21.96
C SER A 74 2.94 7.02 -21.74
N GLN A 75 4.21 6.72 -22.01
CA GLN A 75 4.81 5.39 -21.91
C GLN A 75 5.52 5.17 -20.56
N VAL A 76 5.33 6.08 -19.61
CA VAL A 76 5.87 6.00 -18.27
C VAL A 76 4.76 6.29 -17.27
N GLY A 77 4.65 5.45 -16.24
CA GLY A 77 3.61 5.64 -15.24
C GLY A 77 3.39 4.42 -14.34
N PHE A 78 2.27 4.45 -13.63
CA PHE A 78 1.85 3.39 -12.72
C PHE A 78 0.62 2.69 -13.22
N PHE A 79 0.46 1.43 -12.85
CA PHE A 79 -0.75 0.67 -13.10
C PHE A 79 -0.94 -0.41 -12.06
N LEU A 80 -2.19 -0.86 -11.93
CA LEU A 80 -2.55 -2.01 -11.12
C LEU A 80 -2.65 -3.26 -12.00
N TRP A 81 -2.09 -4.36 -11.49
CA TRP A 81 -2.18 -5.67 -12.15
C TRP A 81 -2.61 -6.76 -11.16
N PRO A 82 -3.49 -7.71 -11.54
CA PRO A 82 -3.89 -8.79 -10.65
C PRO A 82 -2.70 -9.63 -10.19
N ARG A 83 -2.58 -9.84 -8.88
CA ARG A 83 -1.46 -10.57 -8.26
C ARG A 83 -1.30 -11.98 -8.85
N GLN A 84 -2.41 -12.66 -9.14
CA GLN A 84 -2.41 -14.03 -9.63
C GLN A 84 -1.79 -14.18 -11.03
N SER A 85 -1.89 -13.14 -11.87
CA SER A 85 -1.36 -13.15 -13.24
C SER A 85 -0.06 -12.35 -13.39
N LEU A 86 0.47 -11.77 -12.30
CA LEU A 86 1.65 -10.93 -12.32
C LEU A 86 2.89 -11.67 -12.86
N THR A 87 3.11 -12.91 -12.42
CA THR A 87 4.26 -13.70 -12.88
C THR A 87 4.18 -14.00 -14.38
N HIS A 88 2.96 -14.13 -14.93
CA HIS A 88 2.79 -14.29 -16.38
C HIS A 88 3.17 -13.00 -17.12
N LEU A 89 2.73 -11.84 -16.63
CA LEU A 89 3.10 -10.54 -17.21
C LEU A 89 4.61 -10.33 -17.19
N ILE A 90 5.27 -10.56 -16.05
CA ILE A 90 6.72 -10.38 -15.93
C ILE A 90 7.46 -11.29 -16.93
N ARG A 91 7.06 -12.56 -17.03
CA ARG A 91 7.65 -13.49 -18.01
C ARG A 91 7.43 -13.05 -19.46
N GLN A 92 6.25 -12.56 -19.79
CA GLN A 92 5.96 -12.08 -21.16
C GLN A 92 6.76 -10.82 -21.49
N PHE A 93 6.95 -9.95 -20.50
CA PHE A 93 7.79 -8.76 -20.63
C PHE A 93 9.27 -9.13 -20.81
N ASP A 94 9.81 -10.02 -19.97
CA ASP A 94 11.20 -10.50 -20.06
C ASP A 94 11.47 -11.22 -21.39
N ASN A 95 10.50 -12.00 -21.88
CA ASN A 95 10.58 -12.68 -23.16
C ASN A 95 10.37 -11.74 -24.38
N ARG A 96 10.26 -10.42 -24.15
CA ARG A 96 10.01 -9.39 -25.19
C ARG A 96 8.75 -9.65 -26.03
N GLN A 97 7.76 -10.32 -25.45
CA GLN A 97 6.46 -10.53 -26.11
C GLN A 97 5.56 -9.30 -25.99
N ILE A 98 5.81 -8.46 -24.99
CA ILE A 98 5.13 -7.20 -24.74
C ILE A 98 6.19 -6.10 -24.65
N GLU A 99 6.14 -5.12 -25.56
CA GLU A 99 7.07 -3.98 -25.54
C GLU A 99 6.80 -3.03 -24.36
N CYS A 100 5.52 -2.72 -24.09
CA CYS A 100 5.15 -1.82 -23.02
C CYS A 100 3.82 -2.23 -22.36
N PRO A 101 3.82 -2.62 -21.07
CA PRO A 101 2.60 -3.03 -20.35
C PRO A 101 1.50 -1.96 -20.33
N LEU A 102 1.90 -0.68 -20.31
CA LEU A 102 0.98 0.47 -20.26
C LEU A 102 0.10 0.63 -21.52
N ARG A 103 0.49 0.03 -22.66
CA ARG A 103 -0.27 0.12 -23.92
C ARG A 103 -1.47 -0.82 -24.01
N THR A 104 -1.54 -1.82 -23.14
CA THR A 104 -2.61 -2.84 -23.22
C THR A 104 -3.96 -2.25 -22.80
N ASP A 105 -5.05 -2.60 -23.48
CA ASP A 105 -6.39 -2.02 -23.24
C ASP A 105 -6.94 -2.28 -21.82
N ILE A 106 -6.47 -3.35 -21.19
CA ILE A 106 -6.79 -3.73 -19.81
C ILE A 106 -6.13 -2.74 -18.83
N VAL A 107 -4.86 -2.40 -19.09
CA VAL A 107 -4.05 -1.49 -18.27
C VAL A 107 -4.41 -0.05 -18.53
N LYS A 108 -4.81 0.32 -19.75
CA LYS A 108 -5.18 1.71 -20.10
C LYS A 108 -6.29 2.28 -19.20
N LYS A 109 -7.17 1.42 -18.68
CA LYS A 109 -8.23 1.80 -17.74
C LYS A 109 -7.74 1.97 -16.30
N SER A 110 -6.67 1.30 -15.89
CA SER A 110 -6.07 1.41 -14.54
C SER A 110 -4.77 2.22 -14.49
N ALA A 111 -4.25 2.64 -15.65
CA ALA A 111 -2.97 3.32 -15.78
C ALA A 111 -3.05 4.80 -15.42
N LEU A 112 -1.97 5.25 -14.79
CA LEU A 112 -1.70 6.57 -14.27
C LEU A 112 -0.40 7.05 -14.92
N THR A 113 -0.50 7.81 -16.02
CA THR A 113 0.64 8.11 -16.91
C THR A 113 1.18 9.52 -16.77
N PHE A 114 2.49 9.69 -16.98
CA PHE A 114 3.18 10.98 -16.83
C PHE A 114 2.80 12.05 -17.86
N HIS A 115 2.14 11.66 -18.95
CA HIS A 115 1.53 12.62 -19.87
C HIS A 115 0.52 13.56 -19.19
N ASP A 116 -0.21 13.09 -18.18
CA ASP A 116 -1.23 13.88 -17.46
C ASP A 116 -0.63 15.02 -16.59
N PHE A 117 0.71 15.12 -16.57
CA PHE A 117 1.49 16.04 -15.76
C PHE A 117 2.09 17.19 -16.58
N VAL A 118 2.19 17.04 -17.91
CA VAL A 118 2.82 18.04 -18.79
C VAL A 118 2.02 19.34 -18.74
N GLY A 119 2.57 20.37 -18.09
CA GLY A 119 1.97 21.71 -17.98
C GLY A 119 1.44 22.09 -16.58
N ARG A 120 1.52 21.20 -15.58
CA ARG A 120 1.19 21.55 -14.19
C ARG A 120 2.46 21.98 -13.43
N SER A 121 2.53 23.27 -13.08
CA SER A 121 3.65 23.86 -12.33
C SER A 121 3.45 23.69 -10.82
N SER A 122 3.49 22.46 -10.32
CA SER A 122 3.54 22.19 -8.88
C SER A 122 4.67 21.22 -8.54
N ASN A 123 5.28 21.38 -7.36
CA ASN A 123 6.37 20.51 -6.90
C ASN A 123 5.88 19.10 -6.54
N SER A 124 4.57 18.94 -6.34
CA SER A 124 3.90 17.68 -6.10
C SER A 124 2.60 17.56 -6.88
N PHE A 125 2.18 16.32 -7.14
CA PHE A 125 1.01 15.97 -7.91
C PHE A 125 0.28 14.80 -7.27
N THR A 126 -1.02 14.94 -7.08
CA THR A 126 -1.88 13.87 -6.57
C THR A 126 -2.68 13.26 -7.70
N MET A 127 -2.69 11.94 -7.78
CA MET A 127 -3.46 11.18 -8.74
C MET A 127 -4.35 10.18 -8.04
N PHE A 128 -5.58 10.07 -8.51
CA PHE A 128 -6.59 9.18 -7.93
C PHE A 128 -7.14 8.23 -8.98
N ARG A 129 -7.43 6.99 -8.56
CA ARG A 129 -8.17 6.00 -9.36
C ARG A 129 -9.13 5.20 -8.49
N SER A 130 -10.37 5.03 -8.96
CA SER A 130 -11.32 4.08 -8.37
C SER A 130 -11.13 2.68 -8.98
N ILE A 131 -11.34 1.65 -8.16
CA ILE A 131 -11.26 0.24 -8.52
C ILE A 131 -12.60 -0.41 -8.19
N ASP A 132 -13.27 -0.98 -9.18
CA ASP A 132 -14.62 -1.52 -9.00
C ASP A 132 -14.66 -3.04 -8.81
N VAL A 133 -13.49 -3.70 -8.75
CA VAL A 133 -13.37 -5.17 -8.74
C VAL A 133 -12.68 -5.65 -7.46
N ASP A 134 -13.28 -6.67 -6.83
CA ASP A 134 -12.79 -7.36 -5.63
C ASP A 134 -11.63 -8.30 -5.97
N GLU A 135 -10.39 -7.80 -5.91
CA GLU A 135 -9.23 -8.62 -6.21
C GLU A 135 -7.96 -8.12 -5.50
N HIS A 136 -6.95 -8.98 -5.43
CA HIS A 136 -5.60 -8.61 -5.02
C HIS A 136 -4.83 -8.06 -6.22
N TYR A 137 -4.42 -6.80 -6.12
CA TYR A 137 -3.63 -6.11 -7.11
C TYR A 137 -2.22 -5.82 -6.60
N THR A 138 -1.29 -5.75 -7.53
CA THR A 138 0.05 -5.21 -7.31
C THR A 138 0.14 -3.88 -8.05
N LEU A 139 0.60 -2.83 -7.38
CA LEU A 139 0.97 -1.57 -7.99
C LEU A 139 2.34 -1.73 -8.64
N LEU A 140 2.40 -1.46 -9.94
CA LEU A 140 3.63 -1.49 -10.72
C LEU A 140 3.92 -0.12 -11.29
N PHE A 141 5.20 0.22 -11.28
CA PHE A 141 5.76 1.29 -12.08
C PHE A 141 6.33 0.70 -13.36
N ALA A 142 6.05 1.32 -14.50
CA ALA A 142 6.65 0.99 -15.79
C ALA A 142 7.32 2.21 -16.42
N ASN A 143 8.52 1.98 -16.93
CA ASN A 143 9.30 2.90 -17.75
C ASN A 143 9.61 2.20 -19.08
N CYS A 144 8.76 2.43 -20.08
CA CYS A 144 8.94 1.83 -21.40
C CYS A 144 9.88 2.63 -22.31
N VAL A 145 10.49 3.71 -21.80
CA VAL A 145 11.39 4.55 -22.58
C VAL A 145 12.83 4.09 -22.34
N GLU A 146 13.44 3.50 -23.35
CA GLU A 146 14.80 2.98 -23.26
C GLU A 146 15.82 4.06 -22.86
N GLY A 147 16.66 3.76 -21.87
CA GLY A 147 17.73 4.66 -21.42
C GLY A 147 17.25 5.89 -20.64
N MET A 148 15.95 6.00 -20.34
CA MET A 148 15.41 7.06 -19.48
C MET A 148 15.72 6.75 -18.02
N LYS A 149 16.41 7.67 -17.36
CA LYS A 149 16.66 7.65 -15.91
C LYS A 149 15.61 8.51 -15.22
N ILE A 150 14.98 7.97 -14.19
CA ILE A 150 13.89 8.63 -13.47
C ILE A 150 14.29 8.81 -12.00
N SER A 151 14.11 10.03 -11.53
CA SER A 151 14.31 10.42 -10.14
C SER A 151 13.01 11.04 -9.64
N MET A 152 12.40 10.42 -8.64
CA MET A 152 11.11 10.86 -8.08
C MET A 152 10.87 10.28 -6.70
N GLU A 153 9.98 10.89 -5.94
CA GLU A 153 9.44 10.35 -4.70
C GLU A 153 7.93 10.13 -4.89
N VAL A 154 7.45 8.97 -4.46
CA VAL A 154 6.07 8.51 -4.69
C VAL A 154 5.51 8.04 -3.36
N GLU A 155 4.51 8.73 -2.87
CA GLU A 155 3.69 8.27 -1.75
C GLU A 155 2.44 7.56 -2.30
N SER A 156 2.25 6.32 -1.90
CA SER A 156 1.14 5.46 -2.31
C SER A 156 0.22 5.20 -1.13
N SER A 157 -1.06 5.45 -1.35
CA SER A 157 -2.14 5.17 -0.40
C SER A 157 -3.22 4.35 -1.10
N MET A 158 -3.43 3.13 -0.63
CA MET A 158 -4.49 2.24 -1.13
C MET A 158 -5.51 2.02 -0.02
N PHE A 159 -6.79 2.12 -0.38
CA PHE A 159 -7.88 2.02 0.57
C PHE A 159 -9.18 1.57 -0.09
N ASP A 160 -10.09 1.03 0.70
CA ASP A 160 -11.48 0.84 0.31
C ASP A 160 -12.27 2.13 0.49
N LEU A 161 -13.21 2.40 -0.40
CA LEU A 161 -14.11 3.56 -0.36
C LEU A 161 -15.36 3.23 0.46
N ILE A 162 -15.89 4.24 1.14
CA ILE A 162 -17.15 4.12 1.91
C ILE A 162 -18.34 3.92 0.97
N SER A 163 -18.36 4.64 -0.15
CA SER A 163 -19.45 4.63 -1.12
C SER A 163 -18.91 4.75 -2.54
N PRO A 164 -19.54 4.09 -3.53
CA PRO A 164 -19.15 4.25 -4.93
C PRO A 164 -19.37 5.70 -5.38
N GLY A 165 -18.38 6.28 -6.05
CA GLY A 165 -18.43 7.65 -6.57
C GLY A 165 -18.16 8.76 -5.54
N VAL A 166 -17.94 8.42 -4.26
CA VAL A 166 -17.49 9.37 -3.23
C VAL A 166 -16.07 9.02 -2.83
N PHE A 167 -15.12 9.92 -3.08
CA PHE A 167 -13.70 9.76 -2.75
C PHE A 167 -13.43 10.04 -1.27
N SER A 168 -14.08 9.28 -0.38
CA SER A 168 -13.81 9.29 1.05
C SER A 168 -13.18 7.97 1.46
N PRO A 169 -11.97 7.97 2.05
CA PRO A 169 -11.32 6.75 2.52
C PRO A 169 -12.16 6.08 3.59
N GLY A 170 -12.43 4.79 3.41
CA GLY A 170 -13.13 3.94 4.38
C GLY A 170 -12.16 3.12 5.19
N ASN A 171 -11.45 2.18 4.53
CA ASN A 171 -10.53 1.25 5.20
C ASN A 171 -9.18 1.19 4.48
N TYR A 172 -8.09 1.42 5.21
CA TYR A 172 -6.72 1.29 4.70
C TYR A 172 -6.14 -0.13 4.86
N LEU A 173 -6.91 -1.05 5.44
CA LEU A 173 -6.52 -2.44 5.60
C LEU A 173 -6.90 -3.23 4.35
N SER A 174 -5.95 -4.00 3.82
CA SER A 174 -6.23 -4.91 2.72
C SER A 174 -7.31 -5.94 3.11
N ALA A 175 -8.08 -6.43 2.15
CA ALA A 175 -9.13 -7.44 2.33
C ALA A 175 -8.73 -8.62 3.25
N GLY A 176 -7.50 -9.12 3.15
CA GLY A 176 -7.00 -10.22 3.99
C GLY A 176 -6.59 -9.83 5.41
N GLU A 177 -6.38 -8.54 5.67
CA GLU A 177 -5.88 -8.01 6.94
C GLU A 177 -6.98 -7.48 7.85
N LYS A 178 -8.18 -7.24 7.32
CA LYS A 178 -9.36 -6.80 8.09
C LYS A 178 -9.68 -7.62 9.34
N PRO A 179 -9.58 -8.98 9.34
CA PRO A 179 -9.88 -9.74 10.55
C PRO A 179 -8.73 -9.78 11.56
N LEU A 180 -7.51 -9.38 11.19
CA LEU A 180 -6.32 -9.51 12.04
C LEU A 180 -6.45 -8.78 13.38
N PRO A 181 -6.94 -7.52 13.45
CA PRO A 181 -7.10 -6.84 14.73
C PRO A 181 -7.98 -7.61 15.71
N ILE A 182 -9.08 -8.20 15.23
CA ILE A 182 -9.99 -8.99 16.06
C ILE A 182 -9.31 -10.30 16.50
N VAL A 183 -8.64 -10.98 15.58
CA VAL A 183 -7.91 -12.23 15.89
C VAL A 183 -6.81 -11.99 16.93
N TYR A 184 -6.01 -10.93 16.77
CA TYR A 184 -4.98 -10.56 17.74
C TYR A 184 -5.56 -10.15 19.09
N LEU A 185 -6.69 -9.42 19.12
CA LEU A 185 -7.38 -9.07 20.35
C LEU A 185 -7.87 -10.33 21.08
N LEU A 186 -8.44 -11.30 20.35
CA LEU A 186 -8.89 -12.57 20.91
C LEU A 186 -7.72 -13.35 21.52
N PHE A 187 -6.61 -13.52 20.79
CA PHE A 187 -5.43 -14.19 21.33
C PHE A 187 -4.86 -13.45 22.55
N CYS A 188 -4.75 -12.12 22.50
CA CYS A 188 -4.30 -11.30 23.62
C CYS A 188 -5.19 -11.51 24.86
N SER A 189 -6.51 -11.50 24.69
CA SER A 189 -7.46 -11.75 25.79
C SER A 189 -7.33 -13.16 26.40
N ALA A 190 -7.09 -14.18 25.57
CA ALA A 190 -6.89 -15.55 26.03
C ALA A 190 -5.61 -15.68 26.87
N TYR A 191 -4.49 -15.11 26.39
CA TYR A 191 -3.23 -15.08 27.15
C TYR A 191 -3.38 -14.30 28.46
N PHE A 192 -4.12 -13.18 28.44
CA PHE A 192 -4.42 -12.40 29.64
C PHE A 192 -5.23 -13.18 30.69
N ALA A 193 -6.23 -13.95 30.26
CA ALA A 193 -7.00 -14.80 31.16
C ALA A 193 -6.13 -15.90 31.80
N LEU A 194 -5.23 -16.51 31.02
CA LEU A 194 -4.30 -17.53 31.53
C LEU A 194 -3.30 -16.93 32.54
N THR A 195 -2.77 -15.73 32.29
CA THR A 195 -1.87 -15.06 33.25
C THR A 195 -2.60 -14.64 34.52
N LEU A 196 -3.85 -14.18 34.43
CA LEU A 196 -4.71 -13.93 35.59
C LEU A 196 -4.92 -15.19 36.43
N LEU A 197 -5.30 -16.31 35.79
CA LEU A 197 -5.50 -17.58 36.49
C LEU A 197 -4.22 -18.05 37.17
N TRP A 198 -3.08 -17.95 36.48
CA TRP A 198 -1.78 -18.35 37.03
C TRP A 198 -1.37 -17.49 38.22
N THR A 199 -1.44 -16.16 38.11
CA THR A 199 -1.10 -15.23 39.21
C THR A 199 -2.04 -15.39 40.40
N LEU A 200 -3.34 -15.58 40.17
CA LEU A 200 -4.31 -15.84 41.24
C LEU A 200 -3.98 -17.13 42.00
N ARG A 201 -3.69 -18.23 41.28
CA ARG A 201 -3.32 -19.50 41.90
C ARG A 201 -2.02 -19.39 42.69
N PHE A 202 -1.03 -18.69 42.15
CA PHE A 202 0.25 -18.45 42.83
C PHE A 202 0.07 -17.63 44.13
N LEU A 203 -0.72 -16.54 44.08
CA LEU A 203 -1.00 -15.70 45.25
C LEU A 203 -1.78 -16.42 46.34
N ILE A 204 -2.73 -17.29 45.98
CA ILE A 204 -3.47 -18.13 46.93
C ILE A 204 -2.55 -19.18 47.55
N GLY A 205 -1.65 -19.78 46.76
CA GLY A 205 -0.68 -20.78 47.23
C GLY A 205 0.35 -20.23 48.21
N TYR A 206 0.79 -18.98 48.05
CA TYR A 206 1.72 -18.30 48.96
C TYR A 206 1.08 -17.93 50.32
N LYS A 207 -0.26 -17.82 50.38
CA LYS A 207 -1.00 -17.43 51.59
C LYS A 207 -1.28 -18.61 52.54
N LYS A 208 -0.87 -19.83 52.17
CA LYS A 208 -1.03 -21.07 52.95
C LYS A 208 0.33 -21.55 53.42
#